data_AF-A0A258LXS9-F1
#
_entry.id   AF-A0A258LXS9-F1
#
_cell.length_a   1.000
_cell.length_b   1.000
_cell.length_c   1.000
_cell.angle_alpha   90.00
_cell.angle_beta   90.00
_cell.angle_gamma   90.00
#
_symmetry.space_group_name_H-M   'P 1'
#
loop_
_entity.id
_entity.type
_entity.pdbx_description
1 polymer ?
#
loop_
_entity_poly.entity_id
_entity_poly.type
_entity_poly.pdbx_seq_one_letter_code
_entity_poly.pdbx_strand_id
1 'polypeptide(L)'
;MPVTLLDLIVISVMLISGLLAMVRGFLREVFSIVSWIAAAGVAAYFYPRLLPFTKQYISQDTVALAVTVAVLFLGTLLIVSIISARLSDIVLDSRIGALDRTLGFAFGLARGLLVMVVAFLFFNWLVPDKSQPPWVLNAKSRPVLQNTGNWLVSLLPDDPENTILKKLKRSPDGEDGGAPPSPPGQVPGQRSDKGTEGTTLAAQSAAPTAAAAPSGYRAGDRQGIDQLLQSTRGTGQ
;
A
#
# COMPACT_ATOMS: atom_id res chain seq x y z
N MET A 1 13.18 36.32 25.13
CA MET A 1 12.12 35.29 25.05
C MET A 1 12.66 34.00 25.62
N PRO A 2 11.94 33.35 26.56
CA PRO A 2 12.42 32.16 27.26
C PRO A 2 12.52 30.95 26.33
N VAL A 3 13.40 30.01 26.66
CA VAL A 3 13.53 28.70 25.98
C VAL A 3 12.24 27.91 26.24
N THR A 4 11.63 27.37 25.19
CA THR A 4 10.39 26.59 25.31
C THR A 4 10.67 25.12 25.65
N LEU A 5 9.64 24.38 26.08
CA LEU A 5 9.75 22.95 26.32
C LEU A 5 10.15 22.18 25.04
N LEU A 6 9.64 22.58 23.87
CA LEU A 6 10.00 21.94 22.60
C LEU A 6 11.49 22.12 22.30
N ASP A 7 12.03 23.33 22.54
CA ASP A 7 13.46 23.60 22.34
C ASP A 7 14.34 22.72 23.24
N LEU A 8 13.94 22.53 24.50
CA LEU A 8 14.65 21.67 25.44
C LEU A 8 14.59 20.20 25.00
N ILE A 9 13.42 19.72 24.53
CA ILE A 9 13.26 18.36 24.00
C ILE A 9 14.16 18.15 22.78
N VAL A 10 14.13 19.06 21.80
CA VAL A 10 14.93 18.95 20.58
C VAL A 10 16.42 18.90 20.92
N ILE A 11 16.91 19.82 21.76
CA ILE A 11 18.32 19.85 22.18
C ILE A 11 18.68 18.57 22.93
N SER A 12 17.84 18.10 23.84
CA SER A 12 18.10 16.88 24.63
C SER A 12 18.20 15.65 23.74
N VAL A 13 17.24 15.47 22.82
CA VAL A 13 17.24 14.33 21.89
C VAL A 13 18.45 14.39 20.95
N MET A 14 18.76 15.57 20.42
CA MET A 14 19.94 15.75 19.56
C MET A 14 21.22 15.42 20.31
N LEU A 15 21.42 15.95 21.52
CA LEU A 15 22.61 15.68 22.32
C LEU A 15 22.74 14.22 22.72
N ILE A 16 21.65 13.57 23.16
CA ILE A 16 21.66 12.14 23.48
C ILE A 16 22.01 11.31 22.24
N SER A 17 21.38 11.62 21.10
CA SER A 17 21.66 10.94 19.82
C SER A 17 23.12 11.14 19.39
N GLY A 18 23.64 12.35 19.49
CA GLY A 18 25.04 12.68 19.25
C GLY A 18 25.99 11.89 20.15
N LEU A 19 25.73 11.86 21.46
CA LEU A 19 26.60 11.18 22.42
C LEU A 19 26.58 9.66 22.25
N LEU A 20 25.42 9.07 21.98
CA LEU A 20 25.30 7.65 21.67
C LEU A 20 26.04 7.28 20.38
N ALA A 21 25.93 8.11 19.34
CA ALA A 21 26.65 7.92 18.08
C ALA A 21 28.16 8.15 18.22
N MET A 22 28.59 9.06 19.11
CA MET A 22 30.01 9.23 19.47
C MET A 22 30.58 7.96 20.10
N VAL A 23 29.84 7.31 21.00
CA VAL A 23 30.28 6.05 21.64
C VAL A 23 30.32 4.89 20.65
N ARG A 24 29.36 4.81 19.71
CA ARG A 24 29.34 3.78 18.68
C ARG A 24 30.37 4.00 17.58
N GLY A 25 30.58 5.24 17.15
CA GLY A 25 31.42 5.59 16.01
C GLY A 25 30.62 5.78 14.72
N PHE A 26 31.08 6.71 13.87
CA PHE A 26 30.42 7.08 12.61
C PHE A 26 30.32 5.91 11.63
N LEU A 27 31.44 5.23 11.39
CA LEU A 27 31.51 4.15 10.41
C LEU A 27 30.55 3.01 10.77
N ARG A 28 30.44 2.65 12.06
CA ARG A 28 29.48 1.64 12.51
C ARG A 28 28.05 2.03 12.19
N GLU A 29 27.73 3.30 12.39
CA GLU A 29 26.39 3.83 12.15
C GLU A 29 26.08 3.86 10.64
N VAL A 30 27.03 4.26 9.80
CA VAL A 30 26.88 4.22 8.33
C VAL A 30 26.72 2.79 7.84
N PHE A 31 27.57 1.86 8.29
CA PHE A 31 27.47 0.46 7.91
C PHE A 31 26.15 -0.17 8.37
N SER A 32 25.62 0.24 9.52
CA SER A 32 24.27 -0.15 9.95
C SER A 32 23.23 0.31 8.93
N ILE A 33 23.21 1.57 8.52
CA ILE A 33 22.24 2.08 7.53
C ILE A 33 22.39 1.35 6.19
N VAL A 34 23.62 1.13 5.74
CA VAL A 34 23.90 0.36 4.52
C VAL A 34 23.34 -1.06 4.62
N SER A 35 23.44 -1.72 5.78
CA SER A 35 22.88 -3.06 5.98
C SER A 35 21.35 -3.08 5.85
N TRP A 36 20.67 -2.04 6.37
CA TRP A 36 19.22 -1.88 6.21
C TRP A 36 18.82 -1.66 4.74
N ILE A 37 19.54 -0.80 4.03
CA ILE A 37 19.29 -0.54 2.60
C ILE A 37 19.55 -1.79 1.77
N ALA A 38 20.66 -2.49 2.01
CA ALA A 38 21.00 -3.73 1.32
C ALA A 38 19.94 -4.81 1.57
N ALA A 39 19.51 -4.99 2.82
CA ALA A 39 18.46 -5.94 3.17
C ALA A 39 17.12 -5.60 2.49
N ALA A 40 16.74 -4.31 2.48
CA ALA A 40 15.54 -3.85 1.78
C ALA A 40 15.64 -4.07 0.27
N GLY A 41 16.79 -3.77 -0.35
CA GLY A 41 17.04 -3.99 -1.77
C GLY A 41 16.98 -5.47 -2.16
N VAL A 42 17.59 -6.35 -1.36
CA VAL A 42 17.53 -7.80 -1.58
C VAL A 42 16.09 -8.30 -1.40
N ALA A 43 15.38 -7.88 -0.35
CA ALA A 43 13.98 -8.26 -0.18
C ALA A 43 13.12 -7.79 -1.36
N ALA A 44 13.27 -6.53 -1.80
CA ALA A 44 12.52 -5.97 -2.92
C ALA A 44 12.82 -6.68 -4.26
N TYR A 45 14.05 -7.13 -4.48
CA TYR A 45 14.44 -7.82 -5.70
C TYR A 45 14.03 -9.31 -5.72
N PHE A 46 14.20 -10.00 -4.59
CA PHE A 46 14.01 -11.46 -4.52
C PHE A 46 12.60 -11.90 -4.11
N TYR A 47 11.78 -11.03 -3.49
CA TYR A 47 10.43 -11.43 -3.07
C TYR A 47 9.56 -12.01 -4.20
N PRO A 48 9.57 -11.52 -5.46
CA PRO A 48 8.68 -12.06 -6.50
C PRO A 48 9.03 -13.50 -6.87
N ARG A 49 10.32 -13.86 -6.76
CA ARG A 49 10.81 -15.21 -7.06
C ARG A 49 10.57 -16.18 -5.90
N LEU A 50 10.59 -15.70 -4.65
CA LEU A 50 10.39 -16.55 -3.47
C LEU A 50 8.92 -16.67 -3.05
N LEU A 51 8.06 -15.69 -3.42
CA LEU A 51 6.65 -15.67 -3.05
C LEU A 51 5.88 -16.95 -3.45
N PRO A 52 6.06 -17.53 -4.66
CA PRO A 52 5.37 -18.75 -5.04
C PRO A 52 5.70 -19.94 -4.13
N PHE A 53 6.92 -20.02 -3.60
CA PHE A 53 7.31 -21.08 -2.66
C PHE A 53 6.60 -20.90 -1.32
N THR A 54 6.53 -19.67 -0.81
CA THR A 54 5.82 -19.39 0.45
C THR A 54 4.32 -19.66 0.32
N LYS A 55 3.72 -19.37 -0.85
CA LYS A 55 2.30 -19.65 -1.14
C LYS A 55 1.96 -21.15 -1.12
N GLN A 56 2.95 -22.05 -1.23
CA GLN A 56 2.71 -23.49 -1.05
C GLN A 56 2.40 -23.86 0.42
N TYR A 57 2.84 -23.03 1.37
CA TYR A 57 2.65 -23.27 2.81
C TYR A 57 1.64 -22.30 3.45
N ILE A 58 1.40 -21.14 2.84
CA ILE A 58 0.51 -20.10 3.36
C ILE A 58 -0.54 -19.75 2.32
N SER A 59 -1.81 -20.02 2.61
CA SER A 59 -2.93 -19.80 1.70
C SER A 59 -3.36 -18.34 1.57
N GLN A 60 -3.10 -17.51 2.59
CA GLN A 60 -3.48 -16.10 2.60
C GLN A 60 -2.38 -15.27 1.91
N ASP A 61 -2.72 -14.62 0.79
CA ASP A 61 -1.79 -13.89 -0.08
C ASP A 61 -1.01 -12.75 0.61
N THR A 62 -1.67 -11.93 1.41
CA THR A 62 -1.06 -10.86 2.23
C THR A 62 -0.08 -11.44 3.24
N VAL A 63 -0.43 -12.53 3.92
CA VAL A 63 0.43 -13.18 4.92
C VAL A 63 1.63 -13.84 4.24
N ALA A 64 1.42 -14.53 3.12
CA ALA A 64 2.49 -15.12 2.34
C ALA A 64 3.49 -14.07 1.84
N LEU A 65 2.99 -12.92 1.38
CA LEU A 65 3.82 -11.78 0.99
C LEU A 65 4.61 -11.23 2.18
N ALA A 66 3.92 -10.94 3.29
CA ALA A 66 4.55 -10.39 4.49
C ALA A 66 5.65 -11.33 5.02
N VAL A 67 5.38 -12.63 5.09
CA VAL A 67 6.36 -13.64 5.53
C VAL A 67 7.53 -13.73 4.56
N THR A 68 7.29 -13.75 3.24
CA THR A 68 8.37 -13.80 2.25
C THR A 68 9.30 -12.60 2.37
N VAL A 69 8.73 -11.40 2.44
CA VAL A 69 9.49 -10.16 2.60
C VAL A 69 10.22 -10.15 3.94
N ALA A 70 9.56 -10.53 5.03
CA ALA A 70 10.16 -10.55 6.36
C ALA A 70 11.33 -11.53 6.47
N VAL A 71 11.20 -12.75 5.93
CA VAL A 71 12.27 -13.76 5.93
C VAL A 71 13.46 -13.28 5.11
N LEU A 72 13.22 -12.78 3.89
CA LEU A 72 14.29 -12.22 3.05
C LEU A 72 14.97 -11.04 3.72
N PHE A 73 14.19 -10.11 4.25
CA PHE A 73 14.68 -8.90 4.89
C PHE A 73 15.50 -9.22 6.13
N LEU A 74 14.93 -9.95 7.10
CA LEU A 74 15.61 -10.29 8.36
C LEU A 74 16.80 -11.21 8.15
N GLY A 75 16.68 -12.21 7.27
CA GLY A 75 17.78 -13.11 6.93
C GLY A 75 18.96 -12.37 6.32
N THR A 76 18.69 -11.48 5.35
CA THR A 76 19.73 -10.67 4.73
C THR A 76 20.32 -9.66 5.71
N LEU A 77 19.47 -8.96 6.47
CA LEU A 77 19.89 -7.97 7.45
C LEU A 77 20.84 -8.59 8.47
N LEU A 78 20.53 -9.79 8.98
CA LEU A 78 21.38 -10.50 9.92
C LEU A 78 22.76 -10.80 9.32
N ILE A 79 22.81 -11.36 8.11
CA ILE A 79 24.07 -11.73 7.44
C ILE A 79 24.91 -10.48 7.18
N VAL A 80 24.31 -9.46 6.56
CA VAL A 80 25.02 -8.22 6.19
C VAL A 80 25.47 -7.47 7.45
N SER A 81 24.63 -7.38 8.48
CA SER A 81 24.98 -6.70 9.74
C SER A 81 26.17 -7.35 10.44
N ILE A 82 26.24 -8.68 10.48
CA ILE A 82 27.40 -9.41 11.05
C ILE A 82 28.68 -9.07 10.28
N ILE A 83 28.64 -9.14 8.95
CA ILE A 83 29.81 -8.84 8.10
C ILE A 83 30.26 -7.39 8.29
N SER A 84 29.31 -6.46 8.23
CA SER A 84 29.53 -5.03 8.41
C SER A 84 30.11 -4.68 9.79
N ALA A 85 29.65 -5.34 10.85
CA ALA A 85 30.18 -5.15 12.19
C ALA A 85 31.66 -5.54 12.27
N ARG A 86 32.03 -6.71 11.72
CA ARG A 86 33.42 -7.18 11.69
C ARG A 86 34.32 -6.28 10.86
N LEU A 87 33.85 -5.82 9.70
CA LEU A 87 34.60 -4.90 8.86
C LEU A 87 34.85 -3.56 9.57
N SER A 88 33.84 -3.06 10.29
CA SER A 88 33.97 -1.88 11.12
C SER A 88 35.06 -2.09 12.19
N ASP A 89 35.00 -3.18 12.95
CA ASP A 89 36.00 -3.47 14.00
C ASP A 89 37.45 -3.37 13.48
N ILE A 90 37.72 -3.94 12.31
CA ILE A 90 39.05 -3.95 11.69
C ILE A 90 39.51 -2.54 11.28
N VAL A 91 38.61 -1.72 10.74
CA VAL A 91 38.94 -0.37 10.24
C VAL A 91 39.08 0.63 11.39
N LEU A 92 38.26 0.51 12.44
CA LEU A 92 38.21 1.46 13.55
C LEU A 92 39.31 1.24 14.61
N ASP A 93 39.96 0.08 14.65
CA ASP A 93 41.04 -0.22 15.62
C ASP A 93 42.34 0.56 15.34
N SER A 94 42.43 1.25 14.20
CA SER A 94 43.57 2.11 13.87
C SER A 94 43.46 3.50 14.54
N ARG A 95 44.52 4.33 14.45
CA ARG A 95 44.63 5.69 15.06
C ARG A 95 43.50 6.66 14.69
N ILE A 96 42.63 6.29 13.74
CA ILE A 96 41.50 7.05 13.23
C ILE A 96 40.31 7.06 14.21
N GLY A 97 40.30 6.21 15.25
CA GLY A 97 39.18 6.10 16.19
C GLY A 97 38.73 7.41 16.84
N ALA A 98 39.62 8.38 17.09
CA ALA A 98 39.23 9.69 17.62
C ALA A 98 38.42 10.52 16.60
N LEU A 99 38.81 10.48 15.32
CA LEU A 99 38.09 11.16 14.24
C LEU A 99 36.74 10.48 13.96
N ASP A 100 36.68 9.16 14.02
CA ASP A 100 35.44 8.41 13.84
C ASP A 100 34.39 8.74 14.94
N ARG A 101 34.84 8.98 16.17
CA ARG A 101 33.96 9.40 17.28
C ARG A 101 33.42 10.82 17.11
N THR A 102 34.25 11.77 16.64
CA THR A 102 33.79 13.16 16.42
C THR A 102 32.84 13.26 15.23
N LEU A 103 33.12 12.53 14.13
CA LEU A 103 32.18 12.37 13.03
C LEU A 103 30.91 11.65 13.51
N GLY A 104 31.04 10.68 14.41
CA GLY A 104 29.92 9.96 15.01
C GLY A 104 29.00 10.91 15.76
N PHE A 105 29.57 11.85 16.53
CA PHE A 105 28.81 12.89 17.21
C PHE A 105 28.04 13.78 16.22
N ALA A 106 28.71 14.31 15.19
CA ALA A 106 28.08 15.16 14.19
C ALA A 106 26.95 14.42 13.44
N PHE A 107 27.19 13.17 13.06
CA PHE A 107 26.19 12.31 12.45
C PHE A 107 25.01 12.06 13.41
N GLY A 108 25.29 11.79 14.69
CA GLY A 108 24.26 11.57 15.71
C GLY A 108 23.41 12.82 15.97
N LEU A 109 23.99 14.03 15.89
CA LEU A 109 23.22 15.28 15.93
C LEU A 109 22.27 15.38 14.74
N ALA A 110 22.77 15.11 13.52
CA ALA A 110 21.95 15.13 12.31
C ALA A 110 20.82 14.09 12.38
N ARG A 111 21.12 12.87 12.84
CA ARG A 111 20.13 11.82 13.08
C ARG A 111 19.10 12.23 14.13
N GLY A 112 19.54 12.84 15.24
CA GLY A 112 18.64 13.33 16.29
C GLY A 112 17.70 14.41 15.79
N LEU A 113 18.21 15.32 14.95
CA LEU A 113 17.38 16.32 14.27
C LEU A 113 16.37 15.65 13.33
N LEU A 114 16.80 14.67 12.53
CA LEU A 114 15.90 13.95 11.62
C LEU A 114 14.77 13.23 12.38
N VAL A 115 15.07 12.60 13.52
CA VAL A 115 14.05 11.99 14.39
C VAL A 115 13.06 13.04 14.89
N MET A 116 13.53 14.21 15.30
CA MET A 116 12.66 15.32 15.73
C MET A 116 11.81 15.89 14.60
N VAL A 117 12.35 16.01 13.40
CA VAL A 117 11.61 16.42 12.21
C VAL A 117 10.48 15.44 11.92
N VAL A 118 10.76 14.14 11.87
CA VAL A 118 9.74 13.11 11.62
C VAL A 118 8.68 13.12 12.72
N ALA A 119 9.08 13.20 14.00
CA ALA A 119 8.15 13.30 15.12
C ALA A 119 7.26 14.55 15.04
N PHE A 120 7.82 15.68 14.62
CA PHE A 120 7.10 16.93 14.48
C PHE A 120 6.18 16.95 13.26
N LEU A 121 6.56 16.33 12.14
CA LEU A 121 5.67 16.10 11.00
C LEU A 121 4.47 15.24 11.41
N PHE A 122 4.71 14.16 12.15
CA PHE A 122 3.65 13.32 12.70
C PHE A 122 2.75 14.11 13.67
N PHE A 123 3.33 14.96 14.52
CA PHE A 123 2.58 15.83 15.42
C PHE A 123 1.70 16.83 14.65
N ASN A 124 2.21 17.47 13.59
CA ASN A 124 1.43 18.40 12.76
C ASN A 124 0.31 17.70 11.99
N TRP A 125 0.53 16.45 11.58
CA TRP A 125 -0.50 15.63 10.97
C TRP A 125 -1.62 15.28 11.96
N LEU A 126 -1.27 15.07 13.24
CA LEU A 126 -2.24 14.72 14.29
C LEU A 126 -2.94 15.96 14.90
N VAL A 127 -2.25 17.08 15.02
CA VAL A 127 -2.71 18.30 15.69
C VAL A 127 -2.65 19.50 14.74
N PRO A 128 -3.81 20.02 14.29
CA PRO A 128 -3.87 21.20 13.43
C PRO A 128 -3.15 22.42 14.03
N ASP A 129 -2.49 23.21 13.19
CA ASP A 129 -1.70 24.39 13.62
C ASP A 129 -2.47 25.34 14.56
N LYS A 130 -3.78 25.52 14.31
CA LYS A 130 -4.63 26.44 15.09
C LYS A 130 -4.87 25.98 16.54
N SER A 131 -4.74 24.68 16.82
CA SER A 131 -4.92 24.10 18.14
C SER A 131 -3.61 23.73 18.81
N GLN A 132 -2.46 24.15 18.26
CA GLN A 132 -1.17 23.85 18.85
C GLN A 132 -0.94 24.65 20.13
N PRO A 133 -0.37 24.02 21.17
CA PRO A 133 -0.15 24.68 22.44
C PRO A 133 0.97 25.74 22.37
N PRO A 134 0.97 26.74 23.26
CA PRO A 134 1.93 27.85 23.23
C PRO A 134 3.41 27.43 23.30
N TRP A 135 3.72 26.28 23.93
CA TRP A 135 5.08 25.77 24.04
C TRP A 135 5.64 25.21 22.71
N VAL A 136 4.78 24.93 21.72
CA VAL A 136 5.17 24.57 20.35
C VAL A 136 5.20 25.83 19.48
N LEU A 137 4.15 26.65 19.55
CA LEU A 137 4.00 27.82 18.68
C LEU A 137 5.14 28.84 18.84
N ASN A 138 5.61 29.03 20.07
CA ASN A 138 6.66 30.00 20.40
C ASN A 138 8.08 29.41 20.37
N ALA A 139 8.24 28.15 19.97
CA ALA A 139 9.52 27.47 20.00
C ALA A 139 10.46 27.98 18.90
N LYS A 140 11.74 28.18 19.23
CA LYS A 140 12.77 28.60 18.26
C LYS A 140 13.13 27.49 17.27
N SER A 141 13.01 26.25 17.72
CA SER A 141 13.28 25.06 16.91
C SER A 141 12.19 24.81 15.86
N ARG A 142 10.95 25.29 16.08
CA ARG A 142 9.82 25.10 15.15
C ARG A 142 10.14 25.43 13.68
N PRO A 143 10.65 26.62 13.30
CA PRO A 143 10.96 26.93 11.91
C PRO A 143 12.03 26.00 11.32
N VAL A 144 13.02 25.57 12.10
CA VAL A 144 14.02 24.59 11.65
C VAL A 144 13.35 23.25 11.35
N LEU A 145 12.50 22.76 12.27
CA LEU A 145 11.79 21.49 12.10
C LEU A 145 10.80 21.55 10.92
N GLN A 146 10.08 22.65 10.75
CA GLN A 146 9.17 22.88 9.63
C GLN A 146 9.90 22.94 8.29
N ASN A 147 10.96 23.75 8.19
CA ASN A 147 11.69 23.92 6.94
C ASN A 147 12.39 22.62 6.53
N THR A 148 13.06 21.94 7.47
CA THR A 148 13.69 20.65 7.20
C THR A 148 12.64 19.57 6.90
N GLY A 149 11.48 19.59 7.56
CA GLY A 149 10.36 18.70 7.28
C GLY A 149 9.79 18.89 5.88
N ASN A 150 9.54 20.13 5.48
CA ASN A 150 9.05 20.45 4.13
C ASN A 150 10.06 20.06 3.05
N TRP A 151 11.35 20.30 3.30
CA TRP A 151 12.42 19.81 2.43
C TRP A 151 12.42 18.28 2.33
N LEU A 152 12.29 17.58 3.46
CA LEU A 152 12.23 16.11 3.47
C LEU A 152 11.03 15.60 2.68
N VAL A 153 9.85 16.20 2.87
CA VAL A 153 8.61 15.88 2.13
C VAL A 153 8.80 16.11 0.62
N SER A 154 9.51 17.16 0.22
CA SER A 154 9.77 17.44 -1.21
C SER A 154 10.69 16.43 -1.90
N LEU A 155 11.44 15.64 -1.13
CA LEU A 155 12.24 14.54 -1.67
C LEU A 155 11.42 13.27 -1.86
N LEU A 156 10.23 13.18 -1.28
CA LEU A 156 9.29 12.11 -1.58
C LEU A 156 8.62 12.39 -2.93
N PRO A 157 8.46 11.37 -3.80
CA PRO A 157 7.68 11.50 -5.03
C PRO A 157 6.26 12.00 -4.74
N ASP A 158 5.69 12.81 -5.63
CA ASP A 158 4.50 13.63 -5.40
C ASP A 158 3.21 12.88 -4.95
N ASP A 159 3.16 11.53 -4.95
CA ASP A 159 1.89 10.84 -4.65
C ASP A 159 1.97 9.34 -4.21
N PRO A 160 2.50 9.03 -3.01
CA PRO A 160 2.32 7.71 -2.41
C PRO A 160 0.85 7.47 -2.02
N GLU A 161 0.15 8.51 -1.55
CA GLU A 161 -1.23 8.40 -1.07
C GLU A 161 -2.21 8.13 -2.20
N ASN A 162 -2.20 8.86 -3.32
CA ASN A 162 -3.10 8.52 -4.43
C ASN A 162 -2.78 7.15 -5.05
N THR A 163 -1.52 6.71 -5.04
CA THR A 163 -1.15 5.37 -5.53
C THR A 163 -1.69 4.27 -4.59
N ILE A 164 -1.56 4.47 -3.28
CA ILE A 164 -2.05 3.54 -2.25
C ILE A 164 -3.58 3.56 -2.19
N LEU A 165 -4.21 4.73 -2.20
CA LEU A 165 -5.67 4.91 -2.23
C LEU A 165 -6.29 4.39 -3.53
N LYS A 166 -5.67 4.58 -4.70
CA LYS A 166 -6.14 3.96 -5.94
C LYS A 166 -6.04 2.43 -5.90
N LYS A 167 -4.98 1.87 -5.29
CA LYS A 167 -4.85 0.40 -5.11
C LYS A 167 -5.86 -0.15 -4.09
N LEU A 168 -6.12 0.57 -2.99
CA LEU A 168 -7.11 0.22 -1.98
C LEU A 168 -8.54 0.35 -2.49
N LYS A 169 -8.85 1.43 -3.21
CA LYS A 169 -10.18 1.73 -3.76
C LYS A 169 -10.49 0.96 -5.05
N ARG A 170 -9.49 0.30 -5.65
CA ARG A 170 -9.66 -0.69 -6.73
C ARG A 170 -9.85 -2.12 -6.18
N SER A 171 -9.74 -2.32 -4.86
CA SER A 171 -9.93 -3.61 -4.19
C SER A 171 -11.30 -3.83 -3.52
N PRO A 172 -12.33 -3.00 -3.73
CA PRO A 172 -13.72 -3.44 -3.62
C PRO A 172 -14.41 -3.31 -5.00
N ASP A 173 -15.04 -4.40 -5.42
CA ASP A 173 -15.84 -4.58 -6.65
C ASP A 173 -15.06 -4.82 -7.94
N GLY A 174 -14.99 -6.11 -8.34
CA GLY A 174 -14.66 -6.48 -9.71
C GLY A 174 -13.99 -7.83 -9.96
N GLU A 175 -14.03 -8.80 -9.04
CA GLU A 175 -14.01 -10.21 -9.47
C GLU A 175 -15.42 -10.56 -9.94
N ASP A 176 -15.70 -10.35 -11.22
CA ASP A 176 -16.77 -11.03 -11.92
C ASP A 176 -16.20 -11.69 -13.17
N GLY A 177 -16.15 -13.02 -13.11
CA GLY A 177 -16.37 -13.89 -14.25
C GLY A 177 -15.37 -13.81 -15.39
N GLY A 178 -14.28 -14.57 -15.27
CA GLY A 178 -13.61 -15.10 -16.45
C GLY A 178 -14.61 -15.88 -17.31
N ALA A 179 -14.78 -15.46 -18.57
CA ALA A 179 -15.44 -16.29 -19.58
C ALA A 179 -14.62 -17.59 -19.75
N PRO A 180 -15.23 -18.78 -19.69
CA PRO A 180 -14.49 -20.04 -19.87
C PRO A 180 -14.00 -20.20 -21.32
N PRO A 181 -12.82 -20.81 -21.54
CA PRO A 181 -12.38 -21.20 -22.87
C PRO A 181 -13.18 -22.41 -23.37
N SER A 182 -13.81 -22.29 -24.54
CA SER A 182 -14.52 -23.40 -25.19
C SER A 182 -13.52 -24.48 -25.68
N PRO A 183 -13.85 -25.80 -25.57
CA PRO A 183 -12.93 -26.89 -25.93
C PRO A 183 -12.75 -27.10 -27.46
N PRO A 184 -11.70 -27.82 -27.89
CA PRO A 184 -11.32 -27.98 -29.28
C PRO A 184 -12.00 -29.15 -30.01
N GLY A 185 -12.29 -28.96 -31.30
CA GLY A 185 -12.32 -30.03 -32.31
C GLY A 185 -13.67 -30.36 -32.94
N GLN A 186 -13.87 -29.97 -34.20
CA GLN A 186 -14.16 -30.86 -35.34
C GLN A 186 -14.47 -30.07 -36.63
N VAL A 187 -13.66 -30.31 -37.67
CA VAL A 187 -13.94 -30.12 -39.11
C VAL A 187 -13.72 -31.51 -39.75
N PRO A 188 -14.23 -31.86 -40.96
CA PRO A 188 -14.94 -31.08 -41.99
C PRO A 188 -16.14 -31.81 -42.66
N GLY A 189 -16.95 -31.12 -43.47
CA GLY A 189 -18.02 -31.79 -44.25
C GLY A 189 -18.80 -30.90 -45.22
N GLN A 190 -18.35 -30.92 -46.47
CA GLN A 190 -18.79 -30.24 -47.69
C GLN A 190 -20.16 -30.68 -48.27
N ARG A 191 -20.73 -29.85 -49.18
CA ARG A 191 -21.83 -30.07 -50.18
C ARG A 191 -23.25 -30.14 -49.63
N SER A 192 -24.32 -29.80 -50.36
CA SER A 192 -24.62 -29.02 -51.56
C SER A 192 -26.11 -29.30 -51.84
N ASP A 193 -26.84 -28.27 -52.23
CA ASP A 193 -27.90 -28.32 -53.24
C ASP A 193 -29.31 -28.86 -52.91
N LYS A 194 -30.26 -28.28 -53.65
CA LYS A 194 -31.69 -28.59 -53.89
C LYS A 194 -32.69 -28.13 -52.83
N GLY A 195 -33.85 -27.57 -53.19
CA GLY A 195 -34.53 -27.60 -54.48
C GLY A 195 -36.02 -27.88 -54.21
N THR A 196 -36.85 -27.20 -54.99
CA THR A 196 -38.30 -27.03 -54.95
C THR A 196 -39.15 -28.32 -55.01
N GLU A 197 -40.43 -28.19 -54.60
CA GLU A 197 -41.66 -28.91 -55.03
C GLU A 197 -42.27 -29.99 -54.11
N GLY A 198 -43.59 -29.86 -53.87
CA GLY A 198 -44.53 -30.98 -54.06
C GLY A 198 -45.35 -31.53 -52.88
N THR A 199 -46.51 -30.92 -52.60
CA THR A 199 -47.87 -31.55 -52.59
C THR A 199 -48.26 -32.68 -51.60
N THR A 200 -49.11 -32.28 -50.63
CA THR A 200 -50.34 -32.90 -50.04
C THR A 200 -50.35 -34.33 -49.44
N LEU A 201 -50.80 -34.47 -48.17
CA LEU A 201 -52.16 -34.94 -47.78
C LEU A 201 -52.33 -35.10 -46.25
N ALA A 202 -53.48 -34.60 -45.77
CA ALA A 202 -54.33 -35.09 -44.66
C ALA A 202 -53.88 -35.05 -43.18
N ALA A 203 -54.52 -34.10 -42.47
CA ALA A 203 -55.41 -34.30 -41.33
C ALA A 203 -54.86 -34.44 -39.87
N GLN A 204 -55.42 -33.53 -39.04
CA GLN A 204 -55.90 -33.69 -37.66
C GLN A 204 -54.95 -33.41 -36.48
N SER A 205 -55.17 -32.22 -35.89
CA SER A 205 -55.68 -32.01 -34.53
C SER A 205 -54.82 -31.16 -33.57
N ALA A 206 -55.49 -30.12 -33.05
CA ALA A 206 -55.31 -29.38 -31.79
C ALA A 206 -54.13 -28.39 -31.62
N ALA A 207 -54.50 -27.13 -31.40
CA ALA A 207 -53.67 -26.00 -30.92
C ALA A 207 -53.84 -25.80 -29.40
N PRO A 208 -53.29 -24.74 -28.78
CA PRO A 208 -51.88 -24.34 -28.64
C PRO A 208 -51.48 -24.23 -27.14
N THR A 209 -50.26 -23.79 -26.82
CA THR A 209 -49.81 -22.99 -25.62
C THR A 209 -48.34 -23.36 -25.32
N ALA A 210 -47.36 -22.61 -25.82
CA ALA A 210 -46.81 -21.36 -25.30
C ALA A 210 -45.96 -21.52 -24.02
N ALA A 211 -44.64 -21.47 -24.30
CA ALA A 211 -43.46 -21.24 -23.48
C ALA A 211 -43.63 -20.52 -22.12
N ALA A 212 -42.89 -21.06 -21.14
CA ALA A 212 -42.55 -20.44 -19.86
C ALA A 212 -41.51 -19.31 -19.99
N ALA A 213 -41.59 -18.37 -19.05
CA ALA A 213 -40.89 -17.07 -18.98
C ALA A 213 -39.37 -17.13 -18.70
N PRO A 214 -38.69 -15.98 -18.83
CA PRO A 214 -38.13 -15.39 -17.61
C PRO A 214 -38.36 -13.88 -17.44
N SER A 215 -38.70 -13.54 -16.19
CA SER A 215 -38.39 -12.33 -15.40
C SER A 215 -38.18 -10.98 -16.12
N GLY A 216 -39.24 -10.17 -16.13
CA GLY A 216 -39.20 -8.72 -16.33
C GLY A 216 -40.61 -8.14 -16.29
N TYR A 217 -40.86 -7.12 -15.45
CA TYR A 217 -42.16 -6.45 -15.38
C TYR A 217 -42.50 -5.79 -16.71
N ARG A 218 -43.68 -6.08 -17.26
CA ARG A 218 -44.10 -5.52 -18.56
C ARG A 218 -44.64 -4.11 -18.37
N ALA A 219 -44.52 -3.28 -19.41
CA ALA A 219 -44.96 -1.89 -19.38
C ALA A 219 -46.46 -1.73 -19.05
N GLY A 220 -47.30 -2.73 -19.36
CA GLY A 220 -48.72 -2.75 -19.00
C GLY A 220 -48.99 -2.95 -17.50
N ASP A 221 -48.11 -3.65 -16.78
CA ASP A 221 -48.25 -3.88 -15.33
C ASP A 221 -48.12 -2.57 -14.54
N ARG A 222 -47.42 -1.56 -15.11
CA ARG A 222 -47.27 -0.23 -14.50
C ARG A 222 -48.58 0.56 -14.51
N GLN A 223 -49.37 0.44 -15.57
CA GLN A 223 -50.63 1.18 -15.72
C GLN A 223 -51.72 0.71 -14.75
N GLY A 224 -51.71 -0.58 -14.38
CA GLY A 224 -52.63 -1.12 -13.37
C GLY A 224 -52.36 -0.61 -11.96
N ILE A 225 -51.09 -0.35 -11.63
CA ILE A 225 -50.69 0.18 -10.31
C ILE A 225 -51.13 1.64 -10.16
N ASP A 226 -51.04 2.44 -11.23
CA ASP A 226 -51.49 3.83 -11.23
C ASP A 226 -53.02 3.94 -11.03
N GLN A 227 -53.81 3.03 -11.61
CA GLN A 227 -55.26 2.97 -11.37
C GLN A 227 -55.61 2.62 -9.91
N LEU A 228 -54.84 1.73 -9.28
CA LEU A 228 -55.05 1.36 -7.88
C LEU A 228 -54.72 2.53 -6.92
N LEU A 229 -53.68 3.30 -7.23
CA LEU A 229 -53.31 4.50 -6.46
C LEU A 229 -54.36 5.62 -6.59
N GLN A 230 -55.01 5.77 -7.74
CA GLN A 230 -56.10 6.72 -7.93
C GLN A 230 -57.41 6.28 -7.27
N SER A 231 -57.72 4.98 -7.29
CA SER A 231 -58.92 4.46 -6.61
C SER A 231 -58.87 4.62 -5.09
N THR A 232 -57.67 4.63 -4.48
CA THR A 232 -57.49 4.76 -3.02
C THR A 232 -57.49 6.21 -2.53
N ARG A 233 -57.13 7.19 -3.38
CA ARG A 233 -57.16 8.63 -3.02
C ARG A 233 -58.54 9.29 -3.15
N GLY A 234 -59.52 8.60 -3.74
CA GLY A 234 -60.87 9.11 -3.96
C GLY A 234 -61.87 8.88 -2.81
N THR A 235 -61.46 8.25 -1.70
CA THR A 235 -62.37 7.84 -0.61
C THR A 235 -61.99 8.49 0.72
N GLY A 236 -61.96 9.83 0.74
CA GLY A 236 -61.76 10.62 1.94
C GLY A 236 -62.38 12.01 1.80
N GLN A 237 -63.72 12.07 1.91
CA GLN A 237 -64.39 13.20 2.56
C GLN A 237 -64.38 12.95 4.06
#